data_AF-A0A367H1T8-F1
#
_entry.id   AF-A0A367H1T8-F1
#
_cell.length_a   1.000
_cell.length_b   1.000
_cell.length_c   1.000
_cell.angle_alpha   90.00
_cell.angle_beta   90.00
_cell.angle_gamma   90.00
#
_symmetry.space_group_name_H-M   'P 1'
#
loop_
_entity.id
_entity.type
_entity.pdbx_description
1 polymer ?
#
loop_
_entity_poly.entity_id
_entity_poly.type
_entity_poly.pdbx_seq_one_letter_code
_entity_poly.pdbx_strand_id
1 'polypeptide(L)'
;MAKDRVSPNDEELDGAVDRLLGGHTHKLSAALRSTLDVEAGLRDILLHSRHDDLVDDLGAILDVEAGLGDIVGADVSQQRQRPEKNKKRGRKAATAAEQCQRMVSPEIRITLRVSPDVATAALTFERAHRFLSSLTQVKDSTRTLKANLEPRLAFAVCSELRSAHEHAIGIAGDLAHSDASLAVRDLARSLAVGLTGNLDTARTAAEGLLQRDPRSTDPAEIRELADALSRAATRNCARGRRLLRLCAEEVRGAVSTVLGRDLPVLDEESIGVFLDDFTASDLRAADLLGVVLDGIRWSEYGTLWPAALNVEVLKAQSDETPPGSGTYTVRKGTAPMHNTYVGLF
;
A
#
# COMPACT_ATOMS: atom_id res chain seq x y z
N MET A 1 -7.93 -80.24 -6.49
CA MET A 1 -6.97 -79.13 -6.68
C MET A 1 -7.26 -78.49 -8.03
N ALA A 2 -8.21 -77.56 -8.08
CA ALA A 2 -8.48 -76.75 -9.28
C ALA A 2 -7.52 -75.56 -9.24
N LYS A 3 -6.59 -75.50 -10.20
CA LYS A 3 -5.65 -74.40 -10.38
C LYS A 3 -6.39 -73.31 -11.14
N ASP A 4 -6.71 -72.21 -10.47
CA ASP A 4 -7.22 -70.99 -11.09
C ASP A 4 -6.27 -70.55 -12.21
N ARG A 5 -6.77 -70.61 -13.44
CA ARG A 5 -6.10 -70.03 -14.60
C ARG A 5 -6.49 -68.56 -14.64
N VAL A 6 -5.67 -67.71 -14.03
CA VAL A 6 -5.74 -66.26 -14.21
C VAL A 6 -5.60 -66.00 -15.71
N SER A 7 -6.59 -65.30 -16.26
CA SER A 7 -6.68 -65.04 -17.69
C SER A 7 -5.61 -64.02 -18.06
N PRO A 8 -4.75 -64.27 -19.06
CA PRO A 8 -3.64 -63.38 -19.40
C PRO A 8 -4.09 -61.96 -19.82
N ASN A 9 -5.36 -61.78 -20.16
CA ASN A 9 -5.94 -60.47 -20.43
C ASN A 9 -6.13 -59.60 -19.18
N ASP A 10 -6.28 -60.20 -18.00
CA ASP A 10 -6.54 -59.45 -16.76
C ASP A 10 -5.26 -58.76 -16.27
N GLU A 11 -4.09 -59.37 -16.46
CA GLU A 11 -2.79 -58.77 -16.10
C GLU A 11 -2.41 -57.59 -17.02
N GLU A 12 -2.81 -57.62 -18.28
CA GLU A 12 -2.50 -56.56 -19.24
C GLU A 12 -3.36 -55.31 -19.01
N LEU A 13 -4.62 -55.51 -18.60
CA LEU A 13 -5.54 -54.46 -18.20
C LEU A 13 -5.08 -53.77 -16.90
N ASP A 14 -4.64 -54.54 -15.91
CA ASP A 14 -4.16 -54.00 -14.63
C ASP A 14 -2.92 -53.12 -14.83
N GLY A 15 -1.95 -53.58 -15.63
CA GLY A 15 -0.75 -52.81 -15.94
C GLY A 15 -1.00 -51.54 -16.79
N ALA A 16 -2.12 -51.45 -17.51
CA ALA A 16 -2.50 -50.24 -18.24
C ALA A 16 -3.11 -49.18 -17.31
N VAL A 17 -3.92 -49.61 -16.35
CA VAL A 17 -4.55 -48.74 -15.34
C VAL A 17 -3.48 -48.14 -14.43
N ASP A 18 -2.51 -48.93 -13.98
CA ASP A 18 -1.42 -48.45 -13.12
C ASP A 18 -0.54 -47.40 -13.82
N ARG A 19 -0.25 -47.58 -15.11
CA ARG A 19 0.51 -46.59 -15.90
C ARG A 19 -0.27 -45.30 -16.10
N LEU A 20 -1.58 -45.38 -16.30
CA LEU A 20 -2.45 -44.20 -16.39
C LEU A 20 -2.47 -43.44 -15.06
N LEU A 21 -2.73 -44.14 -13.95
CA LEU A 21 -2.77 -43.55 -12.61
C LEU A 21 -1.42 -42.95 -12.21
N GLY A 22 -0.31 -43.61 -12.52
CA GLY A 22 1.04 -43.08 -12.32
C GLY A 22 1.28 -41.78 -13.08
N GLY A 23 0.84 -41.70 -14.34
CA GLY A 23 0.92 -40.49 -15.17
C GLY A 23 0.10 -39.32 -14.61
N HIS A 24 -1.12 -39.58 -14.15
CA HIS A 24 -1.98 -38.56 -13.53
C HIS A 24 -1.42 -38.07 -12.20
N THR A 25 -0.92 -38.99 -11.37
CA THR A 25 -0.33 -38.67 -10.06
C THR A 25 0.93 -37.80 -10.23
N HIS A 26 1.78 -38.13 -11.20
CA HIS A 26 3.00 -37.37 -11.43
C HIS A 26 2.72 -35.97 -11.96
N LYS A 27 1.74 -35.82 -12.87
CA LYS A 27 1.29 -34.51 -13.38
C LYS A 27 0.64 -33.65 -12.30
N LEU A 28 -0.21 -34.23 -11.46
CA LEU A 28 -0.83 -33.53 -10.33
C LEU A 28 0.23 -33.08 -9.31
N SER A 29 1.18 -33.96 -8.97
CA SER A 29 2.27 -33.64 -8.05
C SER A 29 3.17 -32.53 -8.59
N ALA A 30 3.51 -32.55 -9.89
CA ALA A 30 4.28 -31.49 -10.52
C ALA A 30 3.52 -30.14 -10.56
N ALA A 31 2.21 -30.17 -10.88
CA ALA A 31 1.37 -28.98 -10.86
C ALA A 31 1.20 -28.41 -9.45
N LEU A 32 1.01 -29.26 -8.44
CA LEU A 32 0.94 -28.84 -7.04
C LEU A 32 2.27 -28.25 -6.57
N ARG A 33 3.41 -28.85 -6.93
CA ARG A 33 4.74 -28.34 -6.57
C ARG A 33 5.06 -27.00 -7.26
N SER A 34 4.51 -26.76 -8.45
CA SER A 34 4.61 -25.50 -9.17
C SER A 34 3.68 -24.41 -8.61
N THR A 35 2.55 -24.79 -8.02
CA THR A 35 1.51 -23.83 -7.57
C THR A 35 1.61 -23.56 -6.07
N LEU A 36 2.16 -24.51 -5.30
CA LEU A 36 2.30 -24.47 -3.85
C LEU A 36 3.77 -24.54 -3.47
N ASP A 37 4.55 -23.50 -3.79
CA ASP A 37 5.70 -23.17 -2.93
C ASP A 37 5.21 -22.39 -1.71
N VAL A 38 4.32 -23.04 -0.96
CA VAL A 38 3.68 -22.50 0.25
C VAL A 38 4.73 -22.25 1.32
N GLU A 39 5.84 -22.97 1.29
CA GLU A 39 6.94 -22.81 2.24
C GLU A 39 7.78 -21.57 1.94
N ALA A 40 8.07 -21.28 0.66
CA ALA A 40 8.66 -19.99 0.27
C ALA A 40 7.68 -18.83 0.52
N GLY A 41 6.40 -18.99 0.17
CA GLY A 41 5.37 -17.99 0.42
C GLY A 41 5.16 -17.68 1.91
N LEU A 42 5.13 -18.70 2.77
CA LEU A 42 5.07 -18.52 4.23
C LEU A 42 6.36 -17.93 4.78
N ARG A 43 7.53 -18.27 4.23
CA ARG A 43 8.79 -17.64 4.62
C ARG A 43 8.80 -16.15 4.30
N ASP A 44 8.31 -15.75 3.13
CA ASP A 44 8.26 -14.34 2.75
C ASP A 44 7.28 -13.54 3.62
N ILE A 45 6.12 -14.12 3.95
CA ILE A 45 5.15 -13.49 4.86
C ILE A 45 5.72 -13.37 6.28
N LEU A 46 6.39 -14.41 6.79
CA LEU A 46 7.03 -14.39 8.11
C LEU A 46 8.25 -13.46 8.15
N LEU A 47 8.97 -13.30 7.03
CA LEU A 47 10.05 -12.33 6.90
C LEU A 47 9.53 -10.90 6.94
N HIS A 48 8.42 -10.61 6.26
CA HIS A 48 7.79 -9.28 6.31
C HIS A 48 7.31 -8.93 7.72
N SER A 49 6.58 -9.84 8.38
CA SER A 49 6.10 -9.61 9.76
C SER A 49 7.25 -9.36 10.73
N ARG A 50 8.34 -10.13 10.64
CA ARG A 50 9.53 -9.91 11.48
C ARG A 50 10.31 -8.65 11.12
N HIS A 51 10.22 -8.21 9.87
CA HIS A 51 10.86 -6.98 9.44
C HIS A 51 10.11 -5.76 10.00
N ASP A 52 8.78 -5.77 9.96
CA ASP A 52 7.94 -4.71 10.52
C ASP A 52 8.15 -4.61 12.04
N ASP A 53 8.10 -5.73 12.77
CA ASP A 53 8.39 -5.77 14.20
C ASP A 53 9.79 -5.21 14.53
N LEU A 54 10.79 -5.53 13.71
CA LEU A 54 12.17 -5.08 13.92
C LEU A 54 12.38 -3.61 13.54
N VAL A 55 11.61 -3.08 12.57
CA VAL A 55 11.58 -1.65 12.22
C VAL A 55 10.92 -0.85 13.34
N ASP A 56 9.82 -1.37 13.91
CA ASP A 56 9.15 -0.75 15.06
C ASP A 56 10.05 -0.75 16.31
N ASP A 57 10.71 -1.88 16.60
CA ASP A 57 11.69 -1.97 17.70
C ASP A 57 12.89 -1.03 17.48
N LEU A 58 13.40 -0.92 16.25
CA LEU A 58 14.46 0.05 15.95
C LEU A 58 13.97 1.50 16.09
N GLY A 59 12.73 1.80 15.71
CA GLY A 59 12.11 3.11 15.93
C GLY A 59 11.96 3.44 17.42
N ALA A 60 11.69 2.44 18.26
CA ALA A 60 11.63 2.61 19.71
C ALA A 60 13.00 2.81 20.37
N ILE A 61 14.05 2.17 19.86
CA ILE A 61 15.42 2.27 20.40
C ILE A 61 16.14 3.52 19.88
N LEU A 62 15.93 3.85 18.61
CA LEU A 62 16.50 5.03 17.96
C LEU A 62 15.45 6.14 17.97
N ASP A 63 15.38 6.88 19.07
CA ASP A 63 14.71 8.17 19.09
C ASP A 63 15.54 9.17 18.27
N VAL A 64 15.40 9.08 16.94
CA VAL A 64 16.13 9.92 15.98
C VAL A 64 15.77 11.39 16.21
N GLU A 65 14.58 11.71 16.73
CA GLU A 65 14.17 13.07 17.05
C GLU A 65 14.83 13.60 18.32
N ALA A 66 14.95 12.80 19.39
CA ALA A 66 15.73 13.19 20.57
C ALA A 66 17.23 13.31 20.24
N GLY A 67 17.77 12.38 19.45
CA GLY A 67 19.15 12.44 18.97
C GLY A 67 19.43 13.67 18.10
N LEU A 68 18.52 14.04 17.19
CA LEU A 68 18.63 15.29 16.43
C LEU A 68 18.43 16.51 17.31
N GLY A 69 17.54 16.43 18.31
CA GLY A 69 17.29 17.47 19.29
C GLY A 69 18.55 17.84 20.09
N ASP A 70 19.32 16.84 20.50
CA ASP A 70 20.60 17.05 21.19
C ASP A 70 21.68 17.64 20.29
N ILE A 71 21.70 17.28 19.00
CA ILE A 71 22.67 17.79 18.03
C ILE A 71 22.35 19.23 17.61
N VAL A 72 21.07 19.57 17.47
CA VAL A 72 20.62 20.90 17.03
C VAL A 72 20.42 21.87 18.22
N GLY A 73 20.21 21.35 19.43
CA GLY A 73 19.85 22.11 20.63
C GLY A 73 20.97 22.87 21.33
N ALA A 74 22.24 22.66 20.95
CA ALA A 74 23.36 23.28 21.67
C ALA A 74 23.62 24.77 21.37
N ASP A 75 22.97 25.39 20.36
CA ASP A 75 23.38 26.75 19.92
C ASP A 75 22.23 27.73 19.57
N VAL A 76 20.98 27.47 19.97
CA VAL A 76 19.82 28.31 19.56
C VAL A 76 19.35 29.30 20.64
N SER A 77 19.90 29.26 21.86
CA SER A 77 19.40 30.08 22.99
C SER A 77 19.75 31.57 22.97
N GLN A 78 20.32 32.14 21.90
CA GLN A 78 20.70 33.57 21.87
C GLN A 78 20.20 34.41 20.68
N GLN A 79 19.38 33.89 19.76
CA GLN A 79 18.88 34.72 18.66
C GLN A 79 17.54 35.41 18.96
N ARG A 80 17.67 36.47 19.78
CA ARG A 80 17.05 37.79 19.61
C ARG A 80 15.62 37.84 19.07
N GLN A 81 14.72 38.17 19.99
CA GLN A 81 13.54 39.02 19.83
C GLN A 81 13.65 39.95 18.60
N ARG A 82 13.05 39.52 17.49
CA ARG A 82 12.87 40.31 16.27
C ARG A 82 11.41 40.81 16.28
N PRO A 83 11.15 42.10 16.00
CA PRO A 83 9.81 42.65 16.17
C PRO A 83 8.81 41.91 15.29
N GLU A 84 7.68 41.54 15.90
CA GLU A 84 6.53 40.91 15.28
C GLU A 84 6.02 41.76 14.12
N LYS A 85 6.59 41.55 12.93
CA LYS A 85 5.90 41.90 11.70
C LYS A 85 4.74 40.94 11.60
N ASN A 86 3.59 41.46 12.01
CA ASN A 86 2.24 40.95 11.86
C ASN A 86 2.03 40.47 10.41
N LYS A 87 2.57 39.28 10.11
CA LYS A 87 2.30 38.55 8.87
C LYS A 87 0.84 38.20 9.01
N LYS A 88 -0.02 39.01 8.38
CA LYS A 88 -1.39 38.66 8.02
C LYS A 88 -1.29 37.25 7.45
N ARG A 89 -1.52 36.23 8.28
CA ARG A 89 -1.63 34.85 7.88
C ARG A 89 -2.78 34.88 6.89
N GLY A 90 -2.43 34.92 5.60
CA GLY A 90 -3.41 34.84 4.53
C GLY A 90 -4.28 33.66 4.88
N ARG A 91 -5.56 33.94 5.11
CA ARG A 91 -6.59 32.95 5.41
C ARG A 91 -6.44 31.94 4.27
N LYS A 92 -5.75 30.82 4.50
CA LYS A 92 -5.62 29.76 3.49
C LYS A 92 -7.06 29.45 3.12
N ALA A 93 -7.39 29.61 1.85
CA ALA A 93 -8.74 29.28 1.38
C ALA A 93 -9.07 27.89 1.93
N ALA A 94 -10.25 27.75 2.53
CA ALA A 94 -10.70 26.46 3.06
C ALA A 94 -10.47 25.41 1.97
N THR A 95 -9.80 24.31 2.33
CA THR A 95 -9.50 23.26 1.36
C THR A 95 -10.81 22.66 0.81
N ALA A 96 -10.76 22.04 -0.36
CA ALA A 96 -11.95 21.39 -0.94
C ALA A 96 -12.53 20.34 0.04
N ALA A 97 -11.65 19.64 0.78
CA ALA A 97 -12.03 18.74 1.86
C ALA A 97 -12.83 19.45 2.96
N GLU A 98 -12.35 20.58 3.50
CA GLU A 98 -13.07 21.34 4.53
C GLU A 98 -14.46 21.80 4.05
N GLN A 99 -14.57 22.19 2.78
CA GLN A 99 -15.86 22.56 2.20
C GLN A 99 -16.80 21.35 2.16
N CYS A 100 -16.32 20.19 1.72
CA CYS A 100 -17.12 18.96 1.68
C CYS A 100 -17.52 18.49 3.08
N GLN A 101 -16.62 18.58 4.07
CA GLN A 101 -16.90 18.25 5.46
C GLN A 101 -17.98 19.16 6.09
N ARG A 102 -18.09 20.42 5.65
CA ARG A 102 -19.20 21.30 6.07
C ARG A 102 -20.53 20.95 5.38
N MET A 103 -20.48 20.36 4.18
CA MET A 103 -21.66 20.01 3.40
C MET A 103 -22.26 18.65 3.77
N VAL A 104 -21.44 17.73 4.27
CA VAL A 104 -21.82 16.34 4.58
C VAL A 104 -21.52 16.10 6.05
N SER A 105 -22.56 15.77 6.83
CA SER A 105 -22.40 15.56 8.27
C SER A 105 -21.48 14.35 8.55
N PRO A 106 -20.80 14.30 9.71
CA PRO A 106 -19.95 13.18 10.07
C PRO A 106 -20.67 11.81 10.05
N GLU A 107 -21.95 11.76 10.42
CA GLU A 107 -22.75 10.54 10.40
C GLU A 107 -22.95 10.03 8.97
N ILE A 108 -23.23 10.93 8.03
CA ILE A 108 -23.36 10.54 6.62
C ILE A 108 -21.99 10.11 6.08
N ARG A 109 -20.89 10.79 6.47
CA ARG A 109 -19.53 10.41 6.07
C ARG A 109 -19.16 9.01 6.56
N ILE A 110 -19.51 8.64 7.79
CA ILE A 110 -19.25 7.27 8.28
C ILE A 110 -20.11 6.25 7.52
N THR A 111 -21.38 6.55 7.23
CA THR A 111 -22.23 5.69 6.40
C THR A 111 -21.68 5.52 4.99
N LEU A 112 -21.14 6.59 4.39
CA LEU A 112 -20.51 6.53 3.06
C LEU A 112 -19.37 5.53 3.02
N ARG A 113 -18.54 5.44 4.07
CA ARG A 113 -17.44 4.46 4.12
C ARG A 113 -17.92 3.01 4.08
N VAL A 114 -19.11 2.74 4.64
CA VAL A 114 -19.69 1.40 4.70
C VAL A 114 -20.40 1.04 3.40
N SER A 115 -20.73 2.04 2.57
CA SER A 115 -21.34 1.81 1.26
C SER A 115 -20.41 0.97 0.38
N PRO A 116 -20.86 -0.20 -0.15
CA PRO A 116 -20.01 -1.09 -0.92
C PRO A 116 -19.32 -0.41 -2.10
N ASP A 117 -20.03 0.47 -2.83
CA ASP A 117 -19.48 1.17 -3.98
C ASP A 117 -18.36 2.15 -3.60
N VAL A 118 -18.55 2.89 -2.49
CA VAL A 118 -17.57 3.85 -1.99
C VAL A 118 -16.37 3.11 -1.38
N ALA A 119 -16.61 2.03 -0.63
CA ALA A 119 -15.56 1.19 -0.06
C ALA A 119 -14.67 0.58 -1.15
N THR A 120 -15.27 0.00 -2.19
CA THR A 120 -14.54 -0.57 -3.34
C THR A 120 -13.74 0.49 -4.09
N ALA A 121 -14.33 1.67 -4.33
CA ALA A 121 -13.63 2.78 -4.98
C ALA A 121 -12.48 3.30 -4.11
N ALA A 122 -12.70 3.48 -2.80
CA ALA A 122 -11.70 3.96 -1.85
C ALA A 122 -10.53 2.98 -1.72
N LEU A 123 -10.81 1.68 -1.68
CA LEU A 123 -9.79 0.63 -1.68
C LEU A 123 -8.95 0.66 -2.97
N THR A 124 -9.60 0.84 -4.13
CA THR A 124 -8.93 0.97 -5.43
C THR A 124 -8.06 2.23 -5.47
N PHE A 125 -8.54 3.34 -4.92
CA PHE A 125 -7.78 4.58 -4.77
C PHE A 125 -6.55 4.40 -3.86
N GLU A 126 -6.72 3.76 -2.70
CA GLU A 126 -5.62 3.49 -1.77
C GLU A 126 -4.53 2.60 -2.41
N ARG A 127 -4.92 1.56 -3.14
CA ARG A 127 -4.00 0.72 -3.92
C ARG A 127 -3.24 1.56 -4.96
N ALA A 128 -3.93 2.42 -5.71
CA ALA A 128 -3.29 3.31 -6.67
C ALA A 128 -2.32 4.30 -6.01
N HIS A 129 -2.63 4.79 -4.81
CA HIS A 129 -1.76 5.66 -4.04
C HIS A 129 -0.48 4.92 -3.60
N ARG A 130 -0.62 3.72 -3.03
CA ARG A 130 0.53 2.86 -2.67
C ARG A 130 1.42 2.56 -3.89
N PHE A 131 0.80 2.23 -5.02
CA PHE A 131 1.50 2.03 -6.28
C PHE A 131 2.33 3.26 -6.70
N LEU A 132 1.75 4.46 -6.61
CA LEU A 132 2.47 5.69 -6.95
C LEU A 132 3.62 5.98 -5.98
N SER A 133 3.46 5.69 -4.69
CA SER A 133 4.53 5.80 -3.70
C SER A 133 5.70 4.89 -4.04
N SER A 134 5.46 3.61 -4.39
CA SER A 134 6.50 2.67 -4.82
C SER A 134 7.21 3.15 -6.09
N LEU A 135 6.49 3.69 -7.06
CA LEU A 135 7.11 4.27 -8.27
C LEU A 135 7.97 5.50 -7.96
N THR A 136 7.57 6.31 -6.98
CA THR A 136 8.34 7.48 -6.55
C THR A 136 9.62 7.04 -5.87
N GLN A 137 9.57 6.01 -5.02
CA GLN A 137 10.76 5.39 -4.43
C GLN A 137 11.71 4.84 -5.50
N VAL A 138 11.19 4.10 -6.50
CA VAL A 138 11.97 3.64 -7.67
C VAL A 138 12.67 4.81 -8.35
N LYS A 139 11.93 5.89 -8.62
CA LYS A 139 12.46 7.08 -9.26
C LYS A 139 13.59 7.71 -8.45
N ASP A 140 13.44 7.79 -7.13
CA ASP A 140 14.47 8.36 -6.26
C ASP A 140 15.70 7.44 -6.15
N SER A 141 15.54 6.12 -6.06
CA SER A 141 16.66 5.18 -6.14
C SER A 141 17.42 5.29 -7.47
N THR A 142 16.72 5.45 -8.62
CA THR A 142 17.42 5.68 -9.91
C THR A 142 18.20 7.00 -9.96
N ARG A 143 17.73 8.04 -9.26
CA ARG A 143 18.45 9.32 -9.14
C ARG A 143 19.70 9.16 -8.31
N THR A 144 19.61 8.43 -7.19
CA THR A 144 20.76 8.09 -6.35
C THR A 144 21.81 7.29 -7.14
N LEU A 145 21.39 6.31 -7.94
CA LEU A 145 22.28 5.56 -8.84
C LEU A 145 22.98 6.47 -9.85
N LYS A 146 22.23 7.39 -10.47
CA LYS A 146 22.80 8.34 -11.44
C LYS A 146 23.83 9.27 -10.81
N ALA A 147 23.62 9.68 -9.56
CA ALA A 147 24.55 10.51 -8.81
C ALA A 147 25.80 9.74 -8.37
N ASN A 148 25.67 8.44 -8.10
CA ASN A 148 26.70 7.60 -7.50
C ASN A 148 26.94 6.35 -8.36
N LEU A 149 27.91 6.43 -9.27
CA LEU A 149 28.22 5.36 -10.23
C LEU A 149 29.10 4.24 -9.65
N GLU A 150 29.10 4.04 -8.33
CA GLU A 150 29.88 2.96 -7.73
C GLU A 150 29.24 1.58 -8.03
N PRO A 151 30.00 0.58 -8.54
CA PRO A 151 29.44 -0.72 -8.92
C PRO A 151 28.72 -1.47 -7.79
N ARG A 152 29.19 -1.35 -6.54
CA ARG A 152 28.55 -1.97 -5.37
C ARG A 152 27.19 -1.34 -5.07
N LEU A 153 27.10 -0.01 -5.17
CA LEU A 153 25.84 0.71 -5.00
C LEU A 153 24.88 0.40 -6.15
N ALA A 154 25.40 0.25 -7.38
CA ALA A 154 24.60 -0.14 -8.53
C ALA A 154 23.87 -1.47 -8.31
N PHE A 155 24.55 -2.46 -7.72
CA PHE A 155 23.93 -3.74 -7.39
C PHE A 155 22.82 -3.59 -6.34
N ALA A 156 23.09 -2.89 -5.23
CA ALA A 156 22.10 -2.67 -4.16
C ALA A 156 20.85 -1.97 -4.72
N VAL A 157 21.05 -0.89 -5.49
CA VAL A 157 19.96 -0.16 -6.13
C VAL A 157 19.19 -1.03 -7.12
N CYS A 158 19.86 -1.86 -7.93
CA CYS A 158 19.15 -2.79 -8.82
C CYS A 158 18.29 -3.80 -8.05
N SER A 159 18.72 -4.23 -6.87
CA SER A 159 17.94 -5.10 -5.99
C SER A 159 16.70 -4.39 -5.44
N GLU A 160 16.86 -3.17 -4.93
CA GLU A 160 15.74 -2.34 -4.45
C GLU A 160 14.75 -2.03 -5.56
N LEU A 161 15.25 -1.65 -6.74
CA LEU A 161 14.42 -1.36 -7.91
C LEU A 161 13.60 -2.57 -8.32
N ARG A 162 14.19 -3.77 -8.26
CA ARG A 162 13.49 -5.02 -8.57
C ARG A 162 12.36 -5.28 -7.58
N SER A 163 12.64 -5.23 -6.28
CA SER A 163 11.62 -5.40 -5.23
C SER A 163 10.47 -4.40 -5.39
N ALA A 164 10.79 -3.12 -5.59
CA ALA A 164 9.77 -2.08 -5.77
C ALA A 164 8.97 -2.23 -7.08
N HIS A 165 9.59 -2.74 -8.16
CA HIS A 165 8.88 -3.07 -9.40
C HIS A 165 7.99 -4.28 -9.25
N GLU A 166 8.45 -5.36 -8.60
CA GLU A 166 7.64 -6.56 -8.33
C GLU A 166 6.43 -6.20 -7.48
N HIS A 167 6.61 -5.38 -6.44
CA HIS A 167 5.50 -4.85 -5.63
C HIS A 167 4.54 -4.01 -6.47
N ALA A 168 5.05 -3.10 -7.31
CA ALA A 168 4.23 -2.28 -8.19
C ALA A 168 3.45 -3.12 -9.23
N ILE A 169 4.05 -4.19 -9.77
CA ILE A 169 3.41 -5.14 -10.68
C ILE A 169 2.29 -5.89 -9.94
N GLY A 170 2.52 -6.33 -8.71
CA GLY A 170 1.50 -6.97 -7.87
C GLY A 170 0.29 -6.07 -7.69
N ILE A 171 0.49 -4.82 -7.26
CA ILE A 171 -0.61 -3.86 -7.09
C ILE A 171 -1.33 -3.56 -8.41
N ALA A 172 -0.59 -3.38 -9.51
CA ALA A 172 -1.20 -3.16 -10.82
C ALA A 172 -2.01 -4.38 -11.29
N GLY A 173 -1.57 -5.59 -10.95
CA GLY A 173 -2.32 -6.83 -11.13
C GLY A 173 -3.61 -6.82 -10.34
N ASP A 174 -3.57 -6.51 -9.05
CA ASP A 174 -4.75 -6.43 -8.19
C ASP A 174 -5.76 -5.39 -8.69
N LEU A 175 -5.28 -4.24 -9.17
CA LEU A 175 -6.11 -3.20 -9.77
C LEU A 175 -6.71 -3.63 -11.12
N ALA A 176 -6.01 -4.43 -11.91
CA ALA A 176 -6.53 -4.91 -13.19
C ALA A 176 -7.65 -5.96 -13.02
N HIS A 177 -7.73 -6.60 -11.86
CA HIS A 177 -8.74 -7.62 -11.51
C HIS A 177 -9.80 -7.12 -10.53
N SER A 178 -9.76 -5.85 -10.09
CA SER A 178 -10.77 -5.29 -9.20
C SER A 178 -12.07 -4.94 -9.95
N ASP A 179 -13.12 -4.63 -9.19
CA ASP A 179 -14.39 -4.13 -9.72
C ASP A 179 -14.34 -2.66 -10.18
N ALA A 180 -13.14 -2.11 -10.37
CA ALA A 180 -12.95 -0.74 -10.87
C ALA A 180 -13.45 -0.57 -12.30
N SER A 181 -13.59 0.70 -12.75
CA SER A 181 -13.99 0.97 -14.12
C SER A 181 -13.01 0.37 -15.12
N LEU A 182 -13.49 0.16 -16.35
CA LEU A 182 -12.67 -0.32 -17.45
C LEU A 182 -11.44 0.57 -17.67
N ALA A 183 -11.57 1.89 -17.51
CA ALA A 183 -10.47 2.83 -17.71
C ALA A 183 -9.33 2.64 -16.68
N VAL A 184 -9.67 2.40 -15.41
CA VAL A 184 -8.70 2.10 -14.35
C VAL A 184 -8.02 0.76 -14.64
N ARG A 185 -8.79 -0.28 -14.97
CA ARG A 185 -8.25 -1.62 -15.27
C ARG A 185 -7.33 -1.64 -16.49
N ASP A 186 -7.70 -0.97 -17.57
CA ASP A 186 -6.88 -0.91 -18.79
C ASP A 186 -5.58 -0.14 -18.57
N LEU A 187 -5.63 0.96 -17.80
CA LEU A 187 -4.43 1.70 -17.43
C LEU A 187 -3.53 0.90 -16.49
N ALA A 188 -4.10 0.21 -15.49
CA ALA A 188 -3.38 -0.67 -14.59
C ALA A 188 -2.69 -1.82 -15.35
N ARG A 189 -3.39 -2.46 -16.30
CA ARG A 189 -2.82 -3.50 -17.16
C ARG A 189 -1.68 -2.96 -18.04
N SER A 190 -1.87 -1.79 -18.66
CA SER A 190 -0.82 -1.14 -19.45
C SER A 190 0.40 -0.78 -18.60
N LEU A 191 0.19 -0.37 -17.35
CA LEU A 191 1.25 -0.12 -16.38
C LEU A 191 1.99 -1.39 -16.01
N ALA A 192 1.30 -2.48 -15.69
CA ALA A 192 1.90 -3.77 -15.37
C ALA A 192 2.81 -4.25 -16.50
N VAL A 193 2.32 -4.28 -17.75
CA VAL A 193 3.11 -4.66 -18.93
C VAL A 193 4.34 -3.75 -19.10
N GLY A 194 4.16 -2.45 -18.93
CA GLY A 194 5.26 -1.49 -19.00
C GLY A 194 6.32 -1.70 -17.92
N LEU A 195 5.89 -2.01 -16.69
CA LEU A 195 6.78 -2.28 -15.56
C LEU A 195 7.57 -3.57 -15.75
N THR A 196 6.93 -4.65 -16.19
CA THR A 196 7.60 -5.91 -16.51
C THR A 196 8.70 -5.71 -17.56
N GLY A 197 8.41 -5.01 -18.66
CA GLY A 197 9.43 -4.74 -19.69
C GLY A 197 10.60 -3.89 -19.19
N ASN A 198 10.35 -2.93 -18.29
CA ASN A 198 11.42 -2.14 -17.67
C ASN A 198 12.25 -2.98 -16.70
N LEU A 199 11.61 -3.86 -15.92
CA LEU A 199 12.27 -4.78 -14.99
C LEU A 199 13.17 -5.76 -15.76
N ASP A 200 12.69 -6.35 -16.86
CA ASP A 200 13.48 -7.25 -17.70
C ASP A 200 14.70 -6.54 -18.29
N THR A 201 14.51 -5.30 -18.77
CA THR A 201 15.63 -4.48 -19.28
C THR A 201 16.66 -4.20 -18.18
N ALA A 202 16.20 -3.83 -16.98
CA ALA A 202 17.06 -3.58 -15.82
C ALA A 202 17.83 -4.85 -15.41
N ARG A 203 17.15 -5.99 -15.43
CA ARG A 203 17.70 -7.30 -15.09
C ARG A 203 18.78 -7.73 -16.08
N THR A 204 18.49 -7.70 -17.38
CA THR A 204 19.47 -8.07 -18.42
C THR A 204 20.71 -7.18 -18.35
N ALA A 205 20.53 -5.88 -18.11
CA ALA A 205 21.66 -4.97 -17.95
C ALA A 205 22.46 -5.26 -16.66
N ALA A 206 21.79 -5.50 -15.54
CA ALA A 206 22.46 -5.85 -14.29
C ALA A 206 23.22 -7.18 -14.37
N GLU A 207 22.64 -8.20 -15.00
CA GLU A 207 23.30 -9.49 -15.26
C GLU A 207 24.54 -9.33 -16.15
N GLY A 208 24.44 -8.50 -17.19
CA GLY A 208 25.59 -8.15 -18.04
C GLY A 208 26.72 -7.45 -17.27
N LEU A 209 26.38 -6.58 -16.32
CA LEU A 209 27.35 -5.91 -15.45
C LEU A 209 27.99 -6.89 -14.45
N LEU A 210 27.22 -7.83 -13.90
CA LEU A 210 27.71 -8.82 -12.93
C LEU A 210 28.68 -9.84 -13.55
N GLN A 211 28.51 -10.16 -14.83
CA GLN A 211 29.40 -11.07 -15.56
C GLN A 211 30.75 -10.42 -15.92
N ARG A 212 30.85 -9.09 -15.86
CA ARG A 212 32.07 -8.34 -16.17
C ARG A 212 32.92 -8.15 -14.92
N ASP A 213 34.25 -8.07 -15.10
CA ASP A 213 35.14 -7.68 -14.01
C ASP A 213 34.75 -6.25 -13.55
N PRO A 214 34.44 -6.03 -12.26
CA PRO A 214 34.11 -4.70 -11.73
C PRO A 214 35.15 -3.63 -12.08
N ARG A 215 36.41 -4.02 -12.26
CA ARG A 215 37.50 -3.10 -12.65
C ARG A 215 37.49 -2.72 -14.14
N SER A 216 36.80 -3.52 -14.95
CA SER A 216 36.69 -3.35 -16.41
C SER A 216 35.41 -2.67 -16.85
N THR A 217 34.47 -2.43 -15.93
CA THR A 217 33.17 -1.86 -16.26
C THR A 217 33.32 -0.39 -16.61
N ASP A 218 32.94 -0.01 -17.83
CA ASP A 218 33.00 1.39 -18.28
C ASP A 218 31.93 2.20 -17.53
N PRO A 219 32.31 3.27 -16.80
CA PRO A 219 31.35 4.18 -16.16
C PRO A 219 30.32 4.78 -17.12
N ALA A 220 30.60 4.85 -18.42
CA ALA A 220 29.65 5.29 -19.44
C ALA A 220 28.45 4.35 -19.57
N GLU A 221 28.67 3.03 -19.52
CA GLU A 221 27.60 2.02 -19.61
C GLU A 221 26.69 2.07 -18.38
N ILE A 222 27.26 2.19 -17.18
CA ILE A 222 26.49 2.35 -15.93
C ILE A 222 25.62 3.62 -16.00
N ARG A 223 26.17 4.71 -16.53
CA ARG A 223 25.45 5.98 -16.71
C ARG A 223 24.31 5.84 -17.71
N GLU A 224 24.53 5.17 -18.84
CA GLU A 224 23.49 4.94 -19.85
C GLU A 224 22.33 4.11 -19.27
N LEU A 225 22.64 3.06 -18.51
CA LEU A 225 21.64 2.26 -17.80
C LEU A 225 20.86 3.10 -16.79
N ALA A 226 21.55 3.86 -15.94
CA ALA A 226 20.90 4.74 -14.96
C ALA A 226 19.97 5.76 -15.62
N ASP A 227 20.38 6.33 -16.76
CA ASP A 227 19.57 7.24 -17.55
C ASP A 227 18.34 6.56 -18.17
N ALA A 228 18.49 5.34 -18.69
CA ALA A 228 17.38 4.55 -19.20
C ALA A 228 16.33 4.25 -18.11
N LEU A 229 16.79 3.80 -16.93
CA LEU A 229 15.93 3.52 -15.77
C LEU A 229 15.24 4.79 -15.26
N SER A 230 15.95 5.91 -15.16
CA SER A 230 15.37 7.18 -14.73
C SER A 230 14.27 7.69 -15.67
N ARG A 231 14.46 7.53 -16.99
CA ARG A 231 13.43 7.84 -17.99
C ARG A 231 12.22 6.91 -17.85
N ALA A 232 12.43 5.62 -17.63
CA ALA A 232 11.35 4.65 -17.42
C ALA A 232 10.56 4.97 -16.15
N ALA A 233 11.23 5.18 -15.02
CA ALA A 233 10.62 5.55 -13.74
C ALA A 233 9.80 6.84 -13.86
N THR A 234 10.32 7.86 -14.55
CA THR A 234 9.59 9.12 -14.79
C THR A 234 8.30 8.91 -15.58
N ARG A 235 8.33 8.09 -16.64
CA ARG A 235 7.12 7.73 -17.41
C ARG A 235 6.11 6.95 -16.57
N ASN A 236 6.57 5.99 -15.78
CA ASN A 236 5.71 5.18 -14.92
C ASN A 236 5.07 6.06 -13.83
N CYS A 237 5.81 6.95 -13.18
CA CYS A 237 5.24 7.92 -12.23
C CYS A 237 4.16 8.79 -12.88
N ALA A 238 4.37 9.28 -14.10
CA ALA A 238 3.36 10.08 -14.81
C ALA A 238 2.08 9.28 -15.07
N ARG A 239 2.22 8.01 -15.46
CA ARG A 239 1.08 7.08 -15.64
C ARG A 239 0.41 6.72 -14.30
N GLY A 240 1.18 6.51 -13.24
CA GLY A 240 0.68 6.26 -11.88
C GLY A 240 -0.13 7.43 -11.33
N ARG A 241 0.32 8.67 -11.55
CA ARG A 241 -0.48 9.87 -11.22
C ARG A 241 -1.78 9.93 -12.01
N ARG A 242 -1.75 9.57 -13.30
CA ARG A 242 -2.98 9.49 -14.10
C ARG A 242 -3.94 8.43 -13.56
N LEU A 243 -3.43 7.28 -13.15
CA LEU A 243 -4.22 6.22 -12.51
C LEU A 243 -4.86 6.71 -11.20
N LEU A 244 -4.07 7.36 -10.33
CA LEU A 244 -4.56 7.90 -9.07
C LEU A 244 -5.69 8.91 -9.26
N ARG A 245 -5.60 9.79 -10.27
CA ARG A 245 -6.68 10.73 -10.63
C ARG A 245 -7.95 10.02 -11.09
N LEU A 246 -7.85 8.98 -11.91
CA LEU A 246 -9.01 8.20 -12.33
C LEU A 246 -9.69 7.52 -11.14
N CYS A 247 -8.90 6.93 -10.23
CA CYS A 247 -9.45 6.36 -9.00
C CYS A 247 -10.10 7.43 -8.11
N ALA A 248 -9.52 8.63 -8.02
CA ALA A 248 -10.10 9.75 -7.29
C ALA A 248 -11.46 10.18 -7.87
N GLU A 249 -11.57 10.21 -9.21
CA GLU A 249 -12.82 10.48 -9.91
C GLU A 249 -13.87 9.40 -9.65
N GLU A 250 -13.48 8.12 -9.59
CA GLU A 250 -14.37 7.01 -9.23
C GLU A 250 -14.89 7.13 -7.80
N VAL A 251 -14.03 7.43 -6.82
CA VAL A 251 -14.45 7.66 -5.42
C VAL A 251 -15.46 8.80 -5.36
N ARG A 252 -15.16 9.93 -6.02
CA ARG A 252 -16.08 11.08 -6.07
C ARG A 252 -17.42 10.71 -6.72
N GLY A 253 -17.39 9.94 -7.80
CA GLY A 253 -18.59 9.46 -8.51
C GLY A 253 -19.45 8.53 -7.63
N ALA A 254 -18.82 7.58 -6.93
CA ALA A 254 -19.50 6.69 -5.99
C ALA A 254 -20.13 7.47 -4.84
N VAL A 255 -19.39 8.40 -4.23
CA VAL A 255 -19.91 9.25 -3.14
C VAL A 255 -21.06 10.13 -3.63
N SER A 256 -20.94 10.76 -4.81
CA SER A 256 -21.99 11.62 -5.36
C SER A 256 -23.27 10.83 -5.67
N THR A 257 -23.11 9.57 -6.11
CA THR A 257 -24.23 8.64 -6.35
C THR A 257 -24.97 8.31 -5.06
N VAL A 258 -24.24 7.93 -4.00
CA VAL A 258 -24.84 7.62 -2.69
C VAL A 258 -25.50 8.85 -2.06
N LEU A 259 -24.91 10.03 -2.22
CA LEU A 259 -25.46 11.28 -1.71
C LEU A 259 -26.63 11.82 -2.55
N GLY A 260 -26.83 11.34 -3.78
CA GLY A 260 -27.80 11.87 -4.73
C GLY A 260 -27.52 13.32 -5.17
N ARG A 261 -26.26 13.79 -5.07
CA ARG A 261 -25.83 15.13 -5.45
C ARG A 261 -24.33 15.19 -5.72
N ASP A 262 -23.93 16.12 -6.57
CA ASP A 262 -22.51 16.33 -6.88
C ASP A 262 -21.73 16.94 -5.71
N LEU A 263 -20.53 16.41 -5.48
CA LEU A 263 -19.55 17.02 -4.58
C LEU A 263 -18.61 17.98 -5.32
N PRO A 264 -18.07 19.00 -4.63
CA PRO A 264 -16.91 19.75 -5.09
C PRO A 264 -15.77 18.84 -5.56
N VAL A 265 -14.91 19.36 -6.44
CA VAL A 265 -13.73 18.62 -6.90
C VAL A 265 -12.80 18.37 -5.70
N LEU A 266 -12.72 17.11 -5.29
CA LEU A 266 -11.76 16.63 -4.29
C LEU A 266 -10.49 16.21 -5.03
N ASP A 267 -9.35 16.78 -4.66
CA ASP A 267 -8.06 16.27 -5.09
C ASP A 267 -7.68 14.99 -4.32
N GLU A 268 -6.56 14.37 -4.72
CA GLU A 268 -6.07 13.10 -4.20
C GLU A 268 -5.90 13.14 -2.67
N GLU A 269 -5.34 14.22 -2.12
CA GLU A 269 -5.15 14.40 -0.68
C GLU A 269 -6.49 14.65 0.05
N SER A 270 -7.39 15.40 -0.59
CA SER A 270 -8.69 15.77 -0.02
C SER A 270 -9.63 14.58 0.14
N ILE A 271 -9.49 13.51 -0.67
CA ILE A 271 -10.33 12.31 -0.53
C ILE A 271 -10.08 11.61 0.80
N GLY A 272 -8.81 11.39 1.17
CA GLY A 272 -8.47 10.77 2.45
C GLY A 272 -8.94 11.64 3.61
N VAL A 273 -8.70 12.95 3.56
CA VAL A 273 -9.21 13.87 4.60
C VAL A 273 -10.75 13.85 4.67
N PHE A 274 -11.44 13.78 3.54
CA PHE A 274 -12.90 13.72 3.50
C PHE A 274 -13.47 12.37 3.95
N LEU A 275 -12.81 11.24 3.75
CA LEU A 275 -13.33 9.93 4.18
C LEU A 275 -12.83 9.50 5.55
N ASP A 276 -11.65 9.94 5.96
CA ASP A 276 -10.92 9.39 7.10
C ASP A 276 -10.72 10.39 8.25
N ASP A 277 -10.82 11.71 8.03
CA ASP A 277 -10.58 12.69 9.10
C ASP A 277 -11.87 13.08 9.86
N PHE A 278 -11.97 12.63 11.10
CA PHE A 278 -13.04 12.91 12.06
C PHE A 278 -12.56 13.66 13.30
N THR A 279 -11.37 14.27 13.26
CA THR A 279 -10.71 14.92 14.43
C THR A 279 -11.53 16.00 15.13
N ALA A 280 -12.52 16.60 14.47
CA ALA A 280 -13.42 17.60 15.07
C ALA A 280 -14.91 17.25 14.87
N SER A 281 -15.21 15.96 14.71
CA SER A 281 -16.55 15.50 14.38
C SER A 281 -17.35 15.07 15.60
N ASP A 282 -18.63 15.42 15.62
CA ASP A 282 -19.60 14.82 16.53
C ASP A 282 -20.16 13.56 15.88
N LEU A 283 -19.89 12.40 16.47
CA LEU A 283 -20.36 11.09 16.04
C LEU A 283 -21.33 10.48 17.05
N ARG A 284 -21.81 11.22 18.07
CA ARG A 284 -22.66 10.66 19.13
C ARG A 284 -23.95 10.03 18.62
N ALA A 285 -24.45 10.48 17.47
CA ALA A 285 -25.65 9.96 16.81
C ALA A 285 -25.36 8.91 15.72
N ALA A 286 -24.09 8.60 15.43
CA ALA A 286 -23.71 7.65 14.40
C ALA A 286 -23.90 6.20 14.88
N ASP A 287 -24.45 5.35 14.00
CA ASP A 287 -24.43 3.90 14.20
C ASP A 287 -23.09 3.34 13.71
N LEU A 288 -22.26 2.89 14.65
CA LEU A 288 -20.93 2.34 14.37
C LEU A 288 -20.92 0.80 14.40
N LEU A 289 -22.07 0.15 14.55
CA LEU A 289 -22.13 -1.31 14.67
C LEU A 289 -21.72 -1.97 13.34
N GLY A 290 -20.66 -2.77 13.38
CA GLY A 290 -20.11 -3.45 12.21
C GLY A 290 -19.31 -2.54 11.26
N VAL A 291 -19.09 -1.27 11.62
CA VAL A 291 -18.25 -0.36 10.85
C VAL A 291 -16.78 -0.65 11.10
N VAL A 292 -16.00 -0.84 10.04
CA VAL A 292 -14.54 -0.94 10.13
C VAL A 292 -13.95 0.47 10.27
N LEU A 293 -13.29 0.72 11.41
CA LEU A 293 -12.73 2.03 11.75
C LEU A 293 -11.28 2.22 11.27
N ASP A 294 -10.68 1.22 10.63
CA ASP A 294 -9.30 1.26 10.12
C ASP A 294 -8.99 2.55 9.35
N GLY A 295 -7.86 3.18 9.69
CA GLY A 295 -7.38 4.40 9.05
C GLY A 295 -8.13 5.68 9.44
N ILE A 296 -9.18 5.60 10.27
CA ILE A 296 -9.87 6.80 10.76
C ILE A 296 -8.93 7.60 11.64
N ARG A 297 -8.79 8.88 11.30
CA ARG A 297 -8.10 9.88 12.09
C ARG A 297 -9.10 10.59 13.01
N TRP A 298 -8.82 10.62 14.31
CA TRP A 298 -9.71 11.18 15.31
C TRP A 298 -8.91 11.91 16.40
N SER A 299 -9.57 12.76 17.19
CA SER A 299 -8.93 13.47 18.29
C SER A 299 -9.62 13.11 19.60
N GLU A 300 -8.82 12.86 20.64
CA GLU A 300 -9.30 12.60 22.00
C GLU A 300 -10.15 13.74 22.56
N TYR A 301 -9.83 14.98 22.19
CA TYR A 301 -10.54 16.16 22.68
C TYR A 301 -11.56 16.74 21.69
N GLY A 302 -11.49 16.33 20.41
CA GLY A 302 -12.30 16.91 19.34
C GLY A 302 -13.37 15.99 18.76
N THR A 303 -13.16 14.67 18.80
CA THR A 303 -14.12 13.70 18.28
C THR A 303 -15.04 13.23 19.39
N LEU A 304 -16.36 13.41 19.22
CA LEU A 304 -17.35 12.97 20.20
C LEU A 304 -17.93 11.63 19.76
N TRP A 305 -17.54 10.55 20.43
CA TRP A 305 -17.98 9.19 20.08
C TRP A 305 -19.35 8.82 20.69
N PRO A 306 -20.11 7.88 20.11
CA PRO A 306 -21.28 7.29 20.77
C PRO A 306 -20.91 6.69 22.13
N ALA A 307 -21.81 6.78 23.11
CA ALA A 307 -21.57 6.26 24.47
C ALA A 307 -21.32 4.75 24.53
N ALA A 308 -21.77 4.00 23.52
CA ALA A 308 -21.53 2.56 23.41
C ALA A 308 -20.09 2.21 22.98
N LEU A 309 -19.34 3.17 22.41
CA LEU A 309 -17.98 2.93 21.95
C LEU A 309 -17.00 3.07 23.12
N ASN A 310 -16.20 2.03 23.37
CA ASN A 310 -15.11 2.09 24.35
C ASN A 310 -13.90 2.82 23.74
N VAL A 311 -13.77 4.10 24.06
CA VAL A 311 -12.69 4.97 23.56
C VAL A 311 -11.30 4.49 24.00
N GLU A 312 -11.16 3.87 25.17
CA GLU A 312 -9.87 3.34 25.64
C GLU A 312 -9.41 2.15 24.78
N VAL A 313 -10.33 1.27 24.38
CA VAL A 313 -10.03 0.17 23.46
C VAL A 313 -9.67 0.71 22.08
N LEU A 314 -10.41 1.71 21.58
CA LEU A 314 -10.11 2.37 20.30
C LEU A 314 -8.71 3.03 20.33
N LYS A 315 -8.38 3.70 21.44
CA LYS A 315 -7.07 4.33 21.66
C LYS A 315 -5.94 3.30 21.67
N ALA A 316 -6.13 2.15 22.34
CA ALA A 316 -5.15 1.05 22.30
C ALA A 316 -4.97 0.44 20.89
N GLN A 317 -5.97 0.60 20.01
CA GLN A 317 -5.94 0.16 18.60
C GLN A 317 -5.44 1.24 17.64
N SER A 318 -5.11 2.44 18.14
CA SER A 318 -4.71 3.57 17.31
C SER A 318 -3.26 3.98 17.57
N ASP A 319 -2.62 4.58 16.58
CA ASP A 319 -1.32 5.24 16.72
C ASP A 319 -1.52 6.74 16.86
N GLU A 320 -0.82 7.36 17.82
CA GLU A 320 -0.87 8.81 18.02
C GLU A 320 0.07 9.53 17.05
N THR A 321 -0.41 10.52 16.30
CA THR A 321 0.41 11.21 15.29
C THR A 321 0.16 12.72 15.24
N PRO A 322 1.16 13.56 15.62
CA PRO A 322 2.42 13.18 16.28
C PRO A 322 2.22 12.72 17.74
N PRO A 323 3.20 12.06 18.37
CA PRO A 323 3.13 11.69 19.79
C PRO A 323 2.84 12.88 20.71
N GLY A 324 1.91 12.73 21.65
CA GLY A 324 1.47 13.78 22.58
C GLY A 324 0.51 14.83 22.00
N SER A 325 0.03 14.65 20.76
CA SER A 325 -0.93 15.56 20.13
C SER A 325 -2.39 15.32 20.52
N GLY A 326 -2.71 14.17 21.11
CA GLY A 326 -4.09 13.70 21.30
C GLY A 326 -4.83 13.45 19.98
N THR A 327 -4.11 13.29 18.86
CA THR A 327 -4.66 12.91 17.56
C THR A 327 -4.20 11.51 17.20
N TYR A 328 -5.16 10.65 16.92
CA TYR A 328 -4.96 9.22 16.76
C TYR A 328 -5.40 8.79 15.36
N THR A 329 -4.74 7.78 14.80
CA THR A 329 -5.16 7.08 13.57
C THR A 329 -5.34 5.61 13.90
N VAL A 330 -6.53 5.05 13.64
CA VAL A 330 -6.82 3.63 13.89
C VAL A 330 -5.94 2.76 13.00
N ARG A 331 -5.23 1.79 13.59
CA ARG A 331 -4.38 0.86 12.83
C ARG A 331 -5.21 0.00 11.88
N LYS A 332 -4.63 -0.39 10.74
CA LYS A 332 -5.28 -1.31 9.82
C LYS A 332 -5.29 -2.73 10.37
N GLY A 333 -6.34 -3.50 10.05
CA GLY A 333 -6.48 -4.89 10.48
C GLY A 333 -7.02 -5.04 11.91
N THR A 334 -7.56 -3.97 12.49
CA THR A 334 -8.20 -4.07 13.81
C THR A 334 -9.56 -4.75 13.66
N ALA A 335 -9.89 -5.66 14.58
CA ALA A 335 -11.16 -6.37 14.53
C ALA A 335 -12.32 -5.36 14.58
N PRO A 336 -13.41 -5.57 13.81
CA PRO A 336 -14.57 -4.70 13.87
C PRO A 336 -15.05 -4.60 15.32
N MET A 337 -15.44 -3.40 15.73
CA MET A 337 -15.93 -3.16 17.09
C MET A 337 -17.18 -4.00 17.32
N HIS A 338 -17.02 -5.11 18.04
CA HIS A 338 -18.14 -5.84 18.60
C HIS A 338 -18.60 -5.06 19.81
N ASN A 339 -19.86 -4.62 19.76
CA ASN A 339 -20.49 -4.01 20.92
C ASN A 339 -20.59 -5.11 21.98
N THR A 340 -19.61 -5.17 22.89
CA THR A 340 -19.63 -6.05 24.04
C THR A 340 -20.70 -5.49 24.99
N TYR A 341 -21.97 -5.69 24.64
CA TYR A 341 -23.07 -5.60 25.57
C TYR A 341 -22.84 -6.72 26.58
N VAL A 342 -22.06 -6.41 27.61
CA VAL A 342 -22.05 -7.19 28.84
C VAL A 342 -23.42 -6.95 29.46
N GLY A 343 -24.37 -7.81 29.12
CA GLY A 343 -25.67 -7.86 29.75
C GLY A 343 -25.47 -8.20 31.23
N LEU A 344 -25.31 -7.17 32.05
CA LEU A 344 -25.57 -7.24 33.48
C LEU A 344 -27.09 -7.29 33.65
N PHE A 345 -27.64 -8.50 33.54
CA PHE A 345 -28.93 -8.87 34.11
C PHE A 345 -28.69 -9.52 35.47
#